data_AF-A0A9W9R5S4-F1
#
_entry.id   AF-A0A9W9R5S4-F1
#
_cell.length_a   1.000
_cell.length_b   1.000
_cell.length_c   1.000
_cell.angle_alpha   90.00
_cell.angle_beta   90.00
_cell.angle_gamma   90.00
#
_symmetry.space_group_name_H-M   'P 1'
#
loop_
_entity.id
_entity.type
_entity.pdbx_description
1 polymer ?
#
loop_
_entity_poly.entity_id
_entity_poly.type
_entity_poly.pdbx_seq_one_letter_code
_entity_poly.pdbx_strand_id
1 'polypeptide(L)'
;MANNPPKSTPPEGLWVLDDTGNSLRYMSEEKLSRTAKEVTDDFVPIKPSAEDIGRYFSTLTPAQKKMQDQLRDLDWNDAAVHNILTILEDVQRYNRERLHEKGCAEDEIQRLDALANENVIDFSHLRRGLTSAGEEDYQLQLYLLEEVKRRRVLMLGEEGG
;
A
#
# COMPACT_ATOMS: atom_id res chain seq x y z
N MET A 1 -41.63 22.29 21.42
CA MET A 1 -41.07 21.57 20.26
C MET A 1 -39.57 21.59 20.41
N ALA A 2 -38.95 20.43 20.64
CA ALA A 2 -37.50 20.32 20.83
C ALA A 2 -36.83 20.03 19.48
N ASN A 3 -36.11 21.02 18.95
CA ASN A 3 -35.19 20.83 17.83
C ASN A 3 -33.90 20.23 18.38
N ASN A 4 -33.71 18.93 18.21
CA ASN A 4 -32.39 18.32 18.38
C ASN A 4 -31.55 18.61 17.11
N PRO A 5 -30.28 19.04 17.24
CA PRO A 5 -29.40 19.19 16.09
C PRO A 5 -29.06 17.80 15.51
N PRO A 6 -28.70 17.71 14.21
CA PRO A 6 -28.27 16.45 13.63
C PRO A 6 -27.04 15.96 14.39
N LYS A 7 -27.12 14.73 14.92
CA LYS A 7 -25.95 14.00 15.41
C LYS A 7 -24.98 13.85 14.24
N SER A 8 -23.99 14.74 14.18
CA SER A 8 -22.77 14.53 13.42
C SER A 8 -22.13 13.27 13.98
N THR A 9 -22.37 12.12 13.34
CA THR A 9 -21.49 10.95 13.47
C THR A 9 -20.06 11.46 13.26
N PRO A 10 -19.09 11.08 14.12
CA PRO A 10 -17.71 11.42 13.84
C PRO A 10 -17.33 10.84 12.47
N PRO A 11 -16.50 11.52 11.66
CA PRO A 11 -15.99 10.91 10.45
C PRO A 11 -15.34 9.57 10.81
N GLU A 12 -15.76 8.50 10.13
CA GLU A 12 -15.15 7.18 10.30
C GLU A 12 -13.70 7.25 9.80
N GLY A 13 -12.76 6.89 10.68
CA GLY A 13 -11.33 7.00 10.43
C GLY A 13 -10.50 6.55 11.62
N LEU A 14 -9.27 6.13 11.35
CA LEU A 14 -8.36 5.53 12.30
C LEU A 14 -7.20 6.48 12.61
N TRP A 15 -6.79 6.51 13.87
CA TRP A 15 -5.55 7.15 14.28
C TRP A 15 -4.42 6.14 14.05
N VAL A 16 -3.62 6.39 13.03
CA VAL A 16 -2.56 5.51 12.55
C VAL A 16 -1.21 6.06 13.00
N LEU A 17 -0.30 5.20 13.45
CA LEU A 17 1.07 5.63 13.73
C LEU A 17 1.72 6.23 12.47
N ASP A 18 2.33 7.39 12.63
CA ASP A 18 3.13 8.03 11.61
C ASP A 18 4.37 7.20 11.30
N ASP A 19 5.09 7.58 10.24
CA ASP A 19 6.20 6.80 9.72
C ASP A 19 7.43 6.80 10.66
N THR A 20 7.35 7.50 11.80
CA THR A 20 8.34 7.50 12.88
C THR A 20 7.94 6.61 14.06
N GLY A 21 6.69 6.11 14.09
CA GLY A 21 6.14 5.34 15.20
C GLY A 21 5.94 6.15 16.49
N ASN A 22 6.07 7.49 16.43
CA ASN A 22 6.04 8.35 17.63
C ASN A 22 4.80 9.24 17.71
N SER A 23 4.08 9.44 16.61
CA SER A 23 2.84 10.23 16.61
C SER A 23 1.71 9.50 15.91
N LEU A 24 0.47 9.82 16.27
CA LEU A 24 -0.71 9.30 15.59
C LEU A 24 -1.20 10.34 14.57
N ARG A 25 -1.33 9.94 13.30
CA ARG A 25 -1.99 10.68 12.23
C ARG A 25 -3.38 10.11 11.99
N TYR A 26 -4.40 10.96 11.95
CA TYR A 26 -5.75 10.53 11.61
C TYR A 26 -5.86 10.26 10.09
N MET A 27 -6.28 9.05 9.73
CA MET A 27 -6.59 8.61 8.38
C MET A 27 -8.08 8.28 8.29
N SER A 28 -8.82 8.93 7.38
CA SER A 28 -10.22 8.60 7.17
C SER A 28 -10.39 7.20 6.57
N GLU A 29 -11.51 6.54 6.86
CA GLU A 29 -11.87 5.27 6.24
C GLU A 29 -11.96 5.41 4.71
N GLU A 30 -12.38 6.57 4.21
CA GLU A 30 -12.31 6.88 2.78
C GLU A 30 -10.89 6.83 2.24
N LYS A 31 -9.86 7.30 2.96
CA LYS A 31 -8.46 7.17 2.51
C LYS A 31 -7.98 5.73 2.57
N LEU A 32 -8.30 5.00 3.64
CA LEU A 32 -7.93 3.59 3.80
C LEU A 32 -8.58 2.68 2.76
N SER A 33 -9.87 2.92 2.48
CA SER A 33 -10.67 2.21 1.48
C SER A 33 -10.31 2.65 0.07
N ARG A 34 -9.98 3.93 -0.15
CA ARG A 34 -9.56 4.46 -1.46
C ARG A 34 -8.22 3.87 -1.88
N THR A 35 -7.20 3.80 -1.04
CA THR A 35 -5.93 3.13 -1.46
C THR A 35 -6.14 1.65 -1.77
N ALA A 36 -7.08 1.00 -1.07
CA ALA A 36 -7.47 -0.39 -1.31
C ALA A 36 -8.38 -0.59 -2.56
N LYS A 37 -9.18 0.41 -2.95
CA LYS A 37 -10.08 0.41 -4.12
C LYS A 37 -9.44 1.01 -5.39
N GLU A 38 -8.48 1.91 -5.25
CA GLU A 38 -7.76 2.53 -6.38
C GLU A 38 -6.81 1.53 -7.06
N VAL A 39 -6.47 0.42 -6.40
CA VAL A 39 -5.78 -0.70 -7.05
C VAL A 39 -6.72 -1.50 -7.97
N THR A 40 -8.06 -1.39 -7.81
CA THR A 40 -9.03 -2.26 -8.51
C THR A 40 -9.68 -1.68 -9.77
N ASP A 41 -9.86 -0.37 -9.94
CA ASP A 41 -10.53 0.17 -11.16
C ASP A 41 -10.03 1.55 -11.64
N ASP A 42 -9.50 2.42 -10.76
CA ASP A 42 -9.09 3.79 -11.12
C ASP A 42 -7.73 4.17 -10.49
N PHE A 43 -6.67 3.43 -10.84
CA PHE A 43 -5.32 3.78 -10.37
C PHE A 43 -4.92 5.16 -10.90
N VAL A 44 -4.92 6.17 -10.04
CA VAL A 44 -4.37 7.50 -10.34
C VAL A 44 -2.99 7.59 -9.70
N PRO A 45 -1.90 7.50 -10.49
CA PRO A 45 -0.56 7.71 -9.96
C PRO A 45 -0.49 9.08 -9.28
N ILE A 46 -0.04 9.10 -8.03
CA ILE A 46 0.34 10.36 -7.40
C ILE A 46 1.51 10.91 -8.23
N LYS A 47 1.55 12.22 -8.44
CA LYS A 47 2.71 12.91 -9.00
C LYS A 47 3.52 13.50 -7.84
N PRO A 48 4.34 12.70 -7.13
CA PRO A 48 5.16 13.21 -6.05
C PRO A 48 6.21 14.18 -6.61
N SER A 49 6.61 15.16 -5.80
CA SER A 49 7.73 16.03 -6.16
C SER A 49 9.05 15.25 -6.10
N ALA A 50 10.07 15.70 -6.83
CA ALA A 50 11.39 15.09 -6.78
C ALA A 50 11.99 15.12 -5.36
N GLU A 51 11.67 16.15 -4.56
CA GLU A 51 12.11 16.23 -3.17
C GLU A 51 11.43 15.17 -2.29
N ASP A 52 10.12 14.97 -2.47
CA ASP A 52 9.38 13.95 -1.72
C ASP A 52 9.89 12.55 -2.05
N ILE A 53 10.15 12.27 -3.33
CA ILE A 53 10.74 11.00 -3.76
C ILE A 53 12.11 10.81 -3.12
N GLY A 54 12.98 11.82 -3.17
CA GLY A 54 14.32 11.75 -2.58
C GLY A 54 14.28 11.52 -1.07
N ARG A 55 13.36 12.19 -0.37
CA ARG A 55 13.14 12.00 1.07
C ARG A 55 12.66 10.58 1.38
N TYR A 56 11.65 10.09 0.67
CA TYR A 56 11.13 8.73 0.83
C TYR A 56 12.19 7.66 0.53
N PHE A 57 12.95 7.81 -0.55
CA PHE A 57 14.03 6.87 -0.90
C PHE A 57 15.15 6.83 0.14
N SER A 58 15.38 7.92 0.87
CA SER A 58 16.37 7.96 1.95
C SER A 58 15.95 7.12 3.17
N THR A 59 14.65 6.89 3.37
CA THR A 59 14.09 6.17 4.52
C THR A 59 13.79 4.70 4.25
N LEU A 60 14.03 4.20 3.03
CA LEU A 60 13.72 2.82 2.66
C LEU A 60 14.47 1.81 3.51
N THR A 61 13.75 0.79 3.95
CA THR A 61 14.32 -0.41 4.55
C THR A 61 15.18 -1.18 3.55
N PRO A 62 16.10 -2.06 3.98
CA PRO A 62 16.91 -2.88 3.06
C PRO A 62 16.07 -3.69 2.06
N ALA A 63 14.91 -4.22 2.48
CA ALA A 63 14.01 -4.96 1.60
C ALA A 63 13.40 -4.05 0.51
N GLN A 64 12.96 -2.85 0.88
CA GLN A 64 12.40 -1.90 -0.07
C GLN A 64 13.46 -1.34 -1.02
N LYS A 65 14.71 -1.15 -0.57
CA LYS A 65 15.84 -0.81 -1.45
C LYS A 65 16.07 -1.88 -2.51
N LYS A 66 16.02 -3.16 -2.12
CA LYS A 66 16.10 -4.26 -3.08
C LYS A 66 14.98 -4.20 -4.12
N MET A 67 13.74 -3.91 -3.72
CA MET A 67 12.62 -3.74 -4.65
C MET A 67 12.81 -2.52 -5.57
N GLN A 68 13.27 -1.40 -5.01
CA GLN A 68 13.61 -0.19 -5.76
C GLN A 68 14.65 -0.50 -6.84
N ASP A 69 15.74 -1.17 -6.48
CA ASP A 69 16.82 -1.51 -7.40
C ASP A 69 16.31 -2.43 -8.53
N GLN A 70 15.51 -3.44 -8.19
CA GLN A 70 14.89 -4.33 -9.18
C GLN A 70 13.95 -3.61 -10.16
N LEU A 71 13.13 -2.69 -9.66
CA LEU A 71 12.24 -1.90 -10.52
C LEU A 71 13.04 -0.97 -11.42
N ARG A 72 14.12 -0.36 -10.92
CA ARG A 72 15.02 0.47 -11.74
C ARG A 72 15.72 -0.35 -12.82
N ASP A 73 16.15 -1.57 -12.52
CA ASP A 73 16.73 -2.50 -13.50
C ASP A 73 15.73 -2.90 -14.61
N LEU A 74 14.43 -2.72 -14.35
CA LEU A 74 13.33 -2.94 -15.29
C LEU A 74 12.88 -1.65 -16.01
N ASP A 75 13.71 -0.61 -15.98
CA ASP A 75 13.53 0.69 -16.63
C ASP A 75 12.36 1.52 -16.04
N TRP A 76 11.99 1.29 -14.78
CA TRP A 76 11.01 2.14 -14.07
C TRP A 76 11.65 3.43 -13.58
N ASN A 77 10.95 4.56 -13.78
CA ASN A 77 11.37 5.85 -13.25
C ASN A 77 11.05 6.00 -11.76
N ASP A 78 11.75 6.91 -11.10
CA ASP A 78 11.68 7.15 -9.67
C ASP A 78 10.26 7.49 -9.15
N ALA A 79 9.46 8.22 -9.93
CA ALA A 79 8.08 8.55 -9.53
C ALA A 79 7.18 7.30 -9.53
N ALA A 80 7.35 6.43 -10.52
CA ALA A 80 6.60 5.19 -10.60
C ALA A 80 7.06 4.19 -9.53
N VAL A 81 8.37 4.07 -9.29
CA VAL A 81 8.92 3.26 -8.20
C VAL A 81 8.39 3.72 -6.84
N HIS A 82 8.38 5.04 -6.59
CA HIS A 82 7.78 5.61 -5.40
C HIS A 82 6.33 5.15 -5.22
N ASN A 83 5.49 5.35 -6.25
CA ASN A 83 4.08 4.97 -6.19
C ASN A 83 3.89 3.48 -5.88
N ILE A 84 4.62 2.59 -6.57
CA ILE A 84 4.55 1.14 -6.34
C ILE A 84 4.85 0.81 -4.87
N LEU A 85 5.97 1.31 -4.34
CA LEU A 85 6.37 1.01 -2.97
C LEU A 85 5.36 1.57 -1.96
N THR A 86 4.86 2.79 -2.14
CA THR A 86 3.86 3.38 -1.24
C THR A 86 2.54 2.61 -1.24
N ILE A 87 2.09 2.07 -2.38
CA ILE A 87 0.88 1.25 -2.45
C ILE A 87 1.07 -0.03 -1.63
N LEU A 88 2.20 -0.71 -1.81
CA LEU A 88 2.51 -1.93 -1.07
C LEU A 88 2.60 -1.67 0.44
N GLU A 89 3.17 -0.54 0.86
CA GLU A 89 3.20 -0.11 2.26
C GLU A 89 1.80 0.17 2.81
N ASP A 90 0.96 0.88 2.07
CA ASP A 90 -0.39 1.22 2.52
C ASP A 90 -1.27 -0.03 2.65
N VAL A 91 -1.13 -0.99 1.74
CA VAL A 91 -1.81 -2.30 1.83
C VAL A 91 -1.34 -3.07 3.05
N GLN A 92 -0.02 -3.05 3.31
CA GLN A 92 0.55 -3.69 4.50
C GLN A 92 0.00 -3.06 5.78
N ARG A 93 -0.02 -1.72 5.84
CA ARG A 93 -0.56 -0.94 6.95
C ARG A 93 -2.02 -1.30 7.19
N TYR A 94 -2.84 -1.29 6.14
CA TYR A 94 -4.25 -1.68 6.22
C TYR A 94 -4.44 -3.10 6.79
N ASN A 95 -3.66 -4.08 6.32
CA ASN A 95 -3.78 -5.46 6.81
C ASN A 95 -3.40 -5.58 8.30
N ARG A 96 -2.34 -4.88 8.74
CA ARG A 96 -1.96 -4.85 10.16
C ARG A 96 -3.07 -4.27 11.04
N GLU A 97 -3.65 -3.14 10.62
CA GLU A 97 -4.77 -2.52 11.35
C GLU A 97 -5.97 -3.47 11.44
N ARG A 98 -6.32 -4.16 10.36
CA ARG A 98 -7.39 -5.17 10.38
C ARG A 98 -7.11 -6.33 11.33
N LEU A 99 -5.85 -6.74 11.49
CA LEU A 99 -5.49 -7.77 12.47
C LEU A 99 -5.60 -7.26 13.91
N HIS A 100 -5.23 -6.00 14.16
CA HIS A 100 -5.45 -5.37 15.45
C HIS A 100 -6.94 -5.30 15.80
N GLU A 101 -7.79 -4.91 14.86
CA GLU A 101 -9.26 -4.90 15.04
C GLU A 101 -9.83 -6.29 15.34
N LYS A 102 -9.23 -7.34 14.75
CA LYS A 102 -9.59 -8.75 15.02
C LYS A 102 -9.02 -9.28 16.34
N GLY A 103 -8.26 -8.49 17.10
CA GLY A 103 -7.66 -8.87 18.38
C GLY A 103 -6.47 -9.84 18.23
N CYS A 104 -5.81 -9.84 17.07
CA CYS A 104 -4.60 -10.64 16.86
C CYS A 104 -3.44 -10.12 17.73
N ALA A 105 -2.59 -11.03 18.20
CA ALA A 105 -1.44 -10.68 19.02
C ALA A 105 -0.32 -10.03 18.18
N GLU A 106 0.42 -9.10 18.77
CA GLU A 106 1.46 -8.31 18.07
C GLU A 106 2.56 -9.18 17.45
N ASP A 107 2.97 -10.26 18.14
CA ASP A 107 3.96 -11.20 17.65
C ASP A 107 3.48 -11.97 16.42
N GLU A 108 2.20 -12.36 16.40
CA GLU A 108 1.59 -13.00 15.23
C GLU A 108 1.40 -12.00 14.07
N ILE A 109 1.03 -10.75 14.35
CA ILE A 109 0.97 -9.68 13.33
C ILE A 109 2.35 -9.48 12.70
N GLN A 110 3.41 -9.37 13.50
CA GLN A 110 4.78 -9.22 13.01
C GLN A 110 5.25 -10.41 12.17
N ARG A 111 4.88 -11.63 12.58
CA ARG A 111 5.18 -12.83 11.81
C ARG A 111 4.48 -12.83 10.45
N LEU A 112 3.20 -12.52 10.42
CA LEU A 112 2.41 -12.43 9.18
C LEU A 112 2.92 -11.29 8.28
N ASP A 113 3.34 -10.17 8.87
CA ASP A 113 3.95 -9.04 8.16
C ASP A 113 5.27 -9.42 7.48
N ALA A 114 6.16 -10.10 8.20
CA ALA A 114 7.42 -10.60 7.64
C ALA A 114 7.16 -11.59 6.49
N LEU A 115 6.24 -12.54 6.68
CA LEU A 115 5.85 -13.51 5.65
C LEU A 115 5.23 -12.85 4.41
N ALA A 116 4.45 -11.79 4.62
CA ALA A 116 3.87 -11.01 3.53
C ALA A 116 4.97 -10.33 2.70
N ASN A 117 6.07 -9.88 3.31
CA ASN A 117 7.14 -9.16 2.64
C ASN A 117 8.27 -10.05 2.06
N GLU A 118 8.46 -11.28 2.57
CA GLU A 118 9.53 -12.19 2.10
C GLU A 118 9.34 -12.70 0.66
N ASN A 119 8.09 -12.83 0.19
CA ASN A 119 7.77 -13.45 -1.11
C ASN A 119 7.49 -12.46 -2.26
N VAL A 120 7.78 -11.17 -2.07
CA VAL A 120 7.44 -10.09 -3.02
C VAL A 120 8.61 -9.77 -3.94
N ILE A 121 9.01 -10.70 -4.80
CA ILE A 121 10.29 -10.51 -5.51
C ILE A 121 10.29 -11.11 -6.93
N ASP A 122 9.19 -11.04 -7.67
CA ASP A 122 9.29 -11.22 -9.11
C ASP A 122 8.59 -10.10 -9.88
N PHE A 123 9.36 -9.06 -10.19
CA PHE A 123 8.94 -7.97 -11.06
C PHE A 123 9.33 -8.22 -12.53
N SER A 124 9.92 -9.37 -12.89
CA SER A 124 10.53 -9.57 -14.22
C SER A 124 9.55 -9.39 -15.38
N HIS A 125 8.26 -9.61 -15.14
CA HIS A 125 7.18 -9.44 -16.10
C HIS A 125 6.73 -7.97 -16.29
N LEU A 126 7.23 -7.04 -15.47
CA LEU A 126 6.91 -5.61 -15.51
C LEU A 126 7.94 -4.78 -16.27
N ARG A 127 8.76 -5.39 -17.12
CA ARG A 127 9.80 -4.67 -17.86
C ARG A 127 9.18 -3.63 -18.82
N ARG A 128 9.65 -2.38 -18.71
CA ARG A 128 9.26 -1.28 -19.61
C ARG A 128 10.01 -1.33 -20.95
N GLY A 129 9.43 -0.72 -21.98
CA GLY A 129 9.98 -0.60 -23.32
C GLY A 129 9.78 -1.82 -24.24
N LEU A 130 9.01 -2.83 -23.81
CA LEU A 130 8.73 -4.03 -24.60
C LEU A 130 7.38 -3.96 -25.33
N THR A 131 6.42 -3.22 -24.77
CA THR A 131 5.03 -3.12 -25.23
C THR A 131 4.58 -1.66 -25.23
N SER A 132 3.30 -1.39 -25.50
CA SER A 132 2.78 -0.03 -25.41
C SER A 132 2.66 0.43 -23.94
N ALA A 133 2.78 1.74 -23.69
CA ALA A 133 2.68 2.30 -22.34
C ALA A 133 1.38 1.90 -21.61
N GLY A 134 0.27 1.77 -22.34
CA GLY A 134 -0.99 1.30 -21.77
C GLY A 134 -0.99 -0.17 -21.38
N GLU A 135 -0.31 -1.04 -22.14
CA GLU A 135 -0.17 -2.46 -21.78
C GLU A 135 0.72 -2.63 -20.55
N GLU A 136 1.80 -1.86 -20.44
CA GLU A 136 2.69 -1.88 -19.28
C GLU A 136 1.99 -1.37 -18.00
N ASP A 137 1.19 -0.31 -18.12
CA ASP A 137 0.39 0.20 -17.00
C ASP A 137 -0.68 -0.83 -16.57
N TYR A 138 -1.31 -1.50 -17.53
CA TYR A 138 -2.25 -2.58 -17.26
C TYR A 138 -1.59 -3.79 -16.56
N GLN A 139 -0.40 -4.20 -17.01
CA GLN A 139 0.37 -5.26 -16.36
C GLN A 139 0.74 -4.91 -14.93
N LEU A 140 1.12 -3.65 -14.66
CA LEU A 140 1.37 -3.18 -13.31
C LEU A 140 0.11 -3.25 -12.44
N GLN A 141 -1.04 -2.81 -12.95
CA GLN A 141 -2.30 -2.86 -12.22
C GLN A 141 -2.66 -4.31 -11.84
N LEU A 142 -2.53 -5.25 -12.79
CA LEU A 142 -2.75 -6.68 -12.53
C LEU A 142 -1.81 -7.21 -11.45
N TYR A 143 -0.52 -6.89 -11.54
CA TYR A 143 0.46 -7.31 -10.53
C TYR A 143 0.11 -6.78 -9.13
N LEU A 144 -0.19 -5.47 -9.02
CA LEU A 144 -0.55 -4.86 -7.74
C LEU A 144 -1.84 -5.48 -7.19
N LEU A 145 -2.83 -5.78 -8.03
CA LEU A 145 -4.05 -6.44 -7.62
C LEU A 145 -3.80 -7.84 -7.06
N GLU A 146 -3.00 -8.65 -7.76
CA GLU A 146 -2.63 -10.00 -7.31
C GLU A 146 -1.85 -9.95 -6.00
N GLU A 147 -0.93 -9.00 -5.87
CA GLU A 147 -0.11 -8.83 -4.69
C GLU A 147 -0.94 -8.38 -3.46
N VAL A 148 -1.90 -7.47 -3.67
CA VAL A 148 -2.88 -7.10 -2.64
C VAL A 148 -3.69 -8.32 -2.19
N LYS A 149 -4.22 -9.09 -3.14
CA LYS A 149 -4.98 -10.31 -2.85
C LYS A 149 -4.14 -11.31 -2.07
N ARG A 150 -2.90 -11.57 -2.52
CA ARG A 150 -1.97 -12.48 -1.85
C ARG A 150 -1.72 -12.06 -0.41
N ARG A 151 -1.43 -10.78 -0.15
CA ARG A 151 -1.20 -10.26 1.21
C ARG A 151 -2.44 -10.37 2.08
N ARG A 152 -3.63 -10.10 1.55
CA ARG A 152 -4.89 -10.24 2.30
C ARG A 152 -5.19 -11.70 2.64
N VAL A 153 -5.00 -12.64 1.71
CA VAL A 153 -5.16 -14.07 1.99
C VAL A 153 -4.18 -14.49 3.07
N LEU A 154 -2.90 -14.12 2.92
CA LEU A 154 -1.84 -14.53 3.84
C LEU A 154 -2.02 -13.94 5.24
N MET A 155 -2.37 -12.66 5.34
CA MET A 155 -2.47 -11.97 6.63
C MET A 155 -3.85 -12.08 7.25
N LEU A 156 -4.93 -11.94 6.48
CA LEU A 156 -6.30 -11.82 7.00
C LEU A 156 -7.12 -13.10 6.85
N GLY A 157 -6.64 -14.08 6.09
CA GLY A 157 -7.41 -15.28 5.75
C GLY A 157 -8.63 -15.01 4.87
N GLU A 158 -8.67 -13.85 4.20
CA GLU A 158 -9.78 -13.46 3.32
C GLU A 158 -9.54 -14.05 1.92
N GLU A 159 -10.32 -15.06 1.54
CA GLU A 159 -10.30 -15.57 0.16
C GLU A 159 -10.75 -14.45 -0.79
N GLY A 160 -9.91 -14.14 -1.77
CA GLY A 160 -10.12 -13.02 -2.69
C GLY A 160 -11.41 -13.18 -3.49
N GLY A 161 -12.45 -12.43 -3.10
CA GLY A 161 -13.71 -12.28 -3.83
C GLY A 161 -13.56 -11.59 -5.17
#